data_AF-A0A2S7KT44-F1
#
_entry.id   AF-A0A2S7KT44-F1
#
_cell.length_a   1.000
_cell.length_b   1.000
_cell.length_c   1.000
_cell.angle_alpha   90.00
_cell.angle_beta   90.00
_cell.angle_gamma   90.00
#
_symmetry.space_group_name_H-M   'P 1'
#
loop_
_entity.id
_entity.type
_entity.pdbx_description
1 polymer ?
#
loop_
_entity_poly.entity_id
_entity_poly.type
_entity_poly.pdbx_seq_one_letter_code
_entity_poly.pdbx_strand_id
1 'polypeptide(L)'
;MKIIKNISQFLSKQIVQRILYGIALIFWLWVFSDSFRYYNSESSIGIKYLWLIAIPSALLTAQIVFNNKVIWGIIVGLVSIYSIWTLWQFFHLNILIEYHKDYIPKNNWPLNDIIWFLIFSILFVVVNWVVWKLKPSKKHFA
;
A
#
# COMPACT_ATOMS: atom_id res chain seq x y z
N MET A 1 -5.66 24.20 9.44
CA MET A 1 -4.82 24.38 8.23
C MET A 1 -3.30 24.44 8.52
N LYS A 2 -2.84 25.11 9.59
CA LYS A 2 -1.40 25.21 9.97
C LYS A 2 -0.72 23.85 10.24
N ILE A 3 -1.42 22.93 10.90
CA ILE A 3 -0.91 21.59 11.25
C ILE A 3 -0.56 20.76 10.01
N ILE A 4 -1.47 20.70 9.02
CA ILE A 4 -1.27 19.95 7.77
C ILE A 4 -0.05 20.49 7.00
N LYS A 5 0.15 21.81 7.01
CA LYS A 5 1.31 22.44 6.39
C LYS A 5 2.62 22.03 7.08
N ASN A 6 2.62 22.00 8.42
CA ASN A 6 3.78 21.58 9.20
C ASN A 6 4.13 20.10 8.96
N ILE A 7 3.13 19.22 8.92
CA ILE A 7 3.33 17.79 8.61
C ILE A 7 3.89 17.62 7.20
N SER A 8 3.32 18.32 6.21
CA SER A 8 3.81 18.25 4.83
C SER A 8 5.24 18.76 4.69
N GLN A 9 5.63 19.79 5.44
CA GLN A 9 7.02 20.27 5.47
C GLN A 9 7.95 19.25 6.12
N PHE A 10 7.54 18.63 7.23
CA PHE A 10 8.31 17.58 7.88
C PHE A 10 8.56 16.38 6.95
N LEU A 11 7.51 15.88 6.29
CA LEU A 11 7.58 14.75 5.35
C LEU A 11 8.37 15.06 4.06
N SER A 12 8.58 16.35 3.75
CA SER A 12 9.35 16.75 2.57
C SER A 12 10.87 16.71 2.78
N LYS A 13 11.34 16.55 4.04
CA LYS A 13 12.77 16.46 4.35
C LYS A 13 13.36 15.15 3.84
N GLN A 14 14.46 15.22 3.09
CA GLN A 14 15.11 14.05 2.49
C GLN A 14 15.48 12.96 3.52
N ILE A 15 16.02 13.36 4.68
CA ILE A 15 16.37 12.41 5.74
C ILE A 15 15.13 11.68 6.28
N VAL A 16 14.02 12.41 6.47
CA VAL A 16 12.75 11.85 6.94
C VAL A 16 12.17 10.90 5.88
N GLN A 17 12.25 11.25 4.60
CA GLN A 17 11.83 10.38 3.50
C GLN A 17 12.60 9.06 3.52
N ARG A 18 13.94 9.11 3.56
CA ARG A 18 14.78 7.90 3.58
C ARG A 18 14.50 7.03 4.80
N ILE A 19 14.32 7.63 5.98
CA ILE A 19 13.96 6.90 7.21
C ILE A 19 12.60 6.22 7.04
N LEU A 20 11.58 6.92 6.54
CA LEU A 20 10.24 6.36 6.36
C LEU A 20 10.23 5.24 5.32
N TYR A 21 11.00 5.34 4.24
CA TYR A 21 11.19 4.23 3.30
C TYR A 21 11.94 3.05 3.93
N GLY A 22 12.92 3.32 4.81
CA GLY A 22 13.61 2.28 5.59
C GLY A 22 12.66 1.53 6.52
N ILE A 23 11.82 2.26 7.27
CA ILE A 23 10.78 1.68 8.13
C ILE A 23 9.80 0.87 7.29
N ALA A 24 9.37 1.40 6.13
CA ALA A 24 8.47 0.70 5.23
C ALA A 24 9.09 -0.60 4.68
N LEU A 25 10.39 -0.61 4.37
CA LEU A 25 11.11 -1.80 3.92
C LEU A 25 11.18 -2.86 5.02
N ILE A 26 11.51 -2.47 6.26
CA ILE A 26 11.55 -3.40 7.40
C ILE A 26 10.16 -3.98 7.62
N PHE A 27 9.12 -3.15 7.63
CA PHE A 27 7.75 -3.58 7.80
C PHE A 27 7.32 -4.54 6.67
N TRP A 28 7.65 -4.22 5.42
CA TRP A 28 7.36 -5.06 4.26
C TRP A 28 7.99 -6.46 4.38
N LEU A 29 9.28 -6.52 4.71
CA LEU A 29 9.98 -7.79 4.89
C LEU A 29 9.46 -8.58 6.09
N TRP A 30 9.06 -7.89 7.15
CA TRP A 30 8.45 -8.54 8.32
C TRP A 30 7.09 -9.16 8.00
N VAL A 31 6.20 -8.43 7.31
CA VAL A 31 4.88 -8.94 6.87
C VAL A 31 5.02 -10.19 5.99
N PHE A 32 6.04 -10.23 5.13
CA PHE A 32 6.28 -11.35 4.22
C PHE A 32 7.26 -12.39 4.76
N SER A 33 7.67 -12.31 6.02
CA SER A 33 8.67 -13.21 6.61
C SER A 33 8.29 -14.69 6.50
N ASP A 34 7.03 -15.04 6.75
CA ASP A 34 6.53 -16.41 6.61
C ASP A 34 6.33 -16.82 5.14
N SER A 35 6.07 -15.84 4.27
CA SER A 35 5.81 -16.07 2.84
C SER A 35 7.04 -16.49 2.06
N PHE A 36 8.26 -16.30 2.61
CA PHE A 36 9.50 -16.75 1.96
C PHE A 36 9.54 -18.26 1.72
N ARG A 37 8.86 -19.06 2.55
CA ARG A 37 8.77 -20.52 2.36
C ARG A 37 8.03 -20.89 1.07
N TYR A 38 7.18 -19.99 0.56
CA TYR A 38 6.34 -20.17 -0.62
C TYR A 38 6.84 -19.37 -1.82
N TYR A 39 8.13 -19.05 -1.90
CA TYR A 39 8.68 -18.14 -2.91
C TYR A 39 8.34 -18.51 -4.37
N ASN A 40 8.22 -19.81 -4.67
CA ASN A 40 7.86 -20.33 -6.00
C ASN A 40 6.36 -20.44 -6.24
N SER A 41 5.54 -20.36 -5.20
CA SER A 41 4.09 -20.43 -5.28
C SER A 41 3.49 -19.09 -5.76
N GLU A 42 2.32 -19.17 -6.38
CA GLU A 42 1.58 -17.99 -6.83
C GLU A 42 0.76 -17.40 -5.68
N SER A 43 0.68 -16.07 -5.65
CA SER A 43 -0.20 -15.32 -4.75
C SER A 43 -1.63 -15.26 -5.30
N SER A 44 -2.57 -14.70 -4.53
CA SER A 44 -3.95 -14.41 -4.96
C SER A 44 -4.06 -13.47 -6.16
N ILE A 45 -2.96 -12.79 -6.54
CA ILE A 45 -2.89 -11.89 -7.69
C ILE A 45 -2.26 -12.62 -8.92
N GLY A 46 -1.92 -13.90 -8.80
CA GLY A 46 -1.26 -14.69 -9.86
C GLY A 46 0.23 -14.38 -10.05
N ILE A 47 0.83 -13.63 -9.12
CA ILE A 47 2.26 -13.30 -9.13
C ILE A 47 2.98 -14.20 -8.13
N LYS A 48 4.12 -14.78 -8.51
CA LYS A 48 4.95 -15.57 -7.58
C LYS A 48 5.38 -14.74 -6.38
N TYR A 49 5.34 -15.31 -5.18
CA TYR A 49 5.75 -14.63 -3.95
C TYR A 49 7.15 -14.04 -4.03
N LEU A 50 8.09 -14.69 -4.72
CA LEU A 50 9.43 -14.14 -4.98
C LEU A 50 9.36 -12.73 -5.58
N TRP A 51 8.62 -12.55 -6.67
CA TRP A 51 8.51 -11.26 -7.36
C TRP A 51 7.67 -10.26 -6.58
N LEU A 52 6.61 -10.75 -5.94
CA LEU A 52 5.75 -9.93 -5.09
C LEU A 52 6.54 -9.30 -3.94
N ILE A 53 7.52 -10.01 -3.36
CA ILE A 53 8.36 -9.49 -2.28
C ILE A 53 9.54 -8.69 -2.85
N ALA A 54 10.22 -9.21 -3.87
CA ALA A 54 11.48 -8.64 -4.37
C ALA A 54 11.29 -7.28 -5.06
N ILE A 55 10.25 -7.10 -5.89
CA ILE A 55 10.05 -5.86 -6.64
C ILE A 55 9.80 -4.67 -5.70
N PRO A 56 8.84 -4.73 -4.75
CA PRO A 56 8.64 -3.66 -3.78
C PRO A 56 9.87 -3.43 -2.90
N SER A 57 10.56 -4.49 -2.48
CA SER A 57 11.79 -4.36 -1.69
C SER A 57 12.86 -3.58 -2.46
N ALA A 58 13.10 -3.94 -3.73
CA ALA A 58 14.07 -3.27 -4.58
C ALA A 58 13.72 -1.80 -4.81
N LEU A 59 12.43 -1.48 -5.02
CA LEU A 59 11.97 -0.10 -5.17
C LEU A 59 12.14 0.72 -3.89
N LEU A 60 11.80 0.15 -2.73
CA LEU A 60 11.99 0.79 -1.44
C LEU A 60 13.48 1.04 -1.16
N THR A 61 14.35 0.04 -1.40
CA THR A 61 15.80 0.19 -1.29
C THR A 61 16.33 1.27 -2.24
N ALA A 62 15.91 1.25 -3.51
CA ALA A 62 16.31 2.25 -4.49
C ALA A 62 15.85 3.66 -4.07
N GLN A 63 14.68 3.78 -3.45
CA GLN A 63 14.19 5.05 -2.93
C GLN A 63 14.99 5.53 -1.70
N ILE A 64 15.44 4.63 -0.83
CA ILE A 64 16.33 4.96 0.29
C ILE A 64 17.67 5.50 -0.22
N VAL A 65 18.22 4.91 -1.28
CA VAL A 65 19.53 5.28 -1.84
C VAL A 65 19.46 6.55 -2.68
N PHE A 66 18.56 6.58 -3.68
CA PHE A 66 18.53 7.62 -4.71
C PHE A 66 17.53 8.74 -4.40
N ASN A 67 16.48 8.47 -3.61
CA ASN A 67 15.37 9.38 -3.34
C ASN A 67 14.87 10.11 -4.60
N ASN A 68 14.58 9.35 -5.67
CA ASN A 68 14.26 9.90 -6.99
C ASN A 68 12.75 10.02 -7.20
N LYS A 69 12.31 11.09 -7.86
CA LYS A 69 10.91 11.31 -8.25
C LYS A 69 10.36 10.21 -9.16
N VAL A 70 11.18 9.58 -10.01
CA VAL A 70 10.74 8.49 -10.90
C VAL A 70 10.37 7.25 -10.08
N ILE A 71 11.28 6.81 -9.21
CA ILE A 71 11.07 5.65 -8.32
C ILE A 71 9.88 5.90 -7.39
N TRP A 72 9.81 7.10 -6.79
CA TRP A 72 8.64 7.54 -6.03
C TRP A 72 7.33 7.40 -6.82
N GLY A 73 7.32 7.82 -8.09
CA GLY A 73 6.14 7.71 -8.96
C GLY A 73 5.70 6.26 -9.20
N ILE A 74 6.67 5.35 -9.38
CA ILE A 74 6.40 3.91 -9.52
C ILE A 74 5.81 3.35 -8.21
N ILE A 75 6.37 3.71 -7.05
CA ILE A 75 5.86 3.29 -5.74
C ILE A 75 4.43 3.78 -5.53
N VAL A 76 4.16 5.06 -5.83
CA VAL A 76 2.80 5.61 -5.77
C VAL A 76 1.85 4.79 -6.65
N GLY A 77 2.24 4.55 -7.91
CA GLY A 77 1.43 3.77 -8.85
C GLY A 77 1.12 2.37 -8.33
N LEU A 78 2.12 1.63 -7.86
CA LEU A 78 1.95 0.28 -7.32
C LEU A 78 1.06 0.26 -6.08
N VAL A 79 1.28 1.16 -5.13
CA VAL A 79 0.47 1.24 -3.90
C VAL A 79 -0.98 1.59 -4.24
N SER A 80 -1.21 2.53 -5.16
CA SER A 80 -2.55 2.92 -5.58
C SER A 80 -3.27 1.78 -6.31
N ILE A 81 -2.61 1.10 -7.24
CA ILE A 81 -3.18 -0.07 -7.94
C ILE A 81 -3.52 -1.17 -6.94
N TYR A 82 -2.61 -1.49 -6.03
CA TYR A 82 -2.84 -2.52 -5.00
C TYR A 82 -4.01 -2.15 -4.08
N SER A 83 -4.11 -0.88 -3.68
CA SER A 83 -5.20 -0.38 -2.84
C SER A 83 -6.55 -0.50 -3.55
N ILE A 84 -6.63 -0.11 -4.82
CA ILE A 84 -7.85 -0.25 -5.64
C ILE A 84 -8.21 -1.72 -5.81
N TRP A 85 -7.24 -2.57 -6.15
CA TRP A 85 -7.48 -4.01 -6.31
C TRP A 85 -7.99 -4.64 -5.02
N THR A 86 -7.41 -4.29 -3.87
CA THR A 86 -7.84 -4.83 -2.57
C THR A 86 -9.25 -4.39 -2.20
N LEU A 87 -9.58 -3.11 -2.40
CA LEU A 87 -10.94 -2.61 -2.16
C LEU A 87 -11.96 -3.26 -3.11
N TRP A 88 -11.59 -3.46 -4.37
CA TRP A 88 -12.40 -4.17 -5.34
C TRP A 88 -12.65 -5.62 -4.93
N GLN A 89 -11.60 -6.35 -4.51
CA GLN A 89 -11.75 -7.74 -4.04
C GLN A 89 -12.64 -7.83 -2.81
N PHE A 90 -12.50 -6.91 -1.85
CA PHE A 90 -13.36 -6.89 -0.68
C PHE A 90 -14.83 -6.70 -1.07
N PHE A 91 -15.12 -5.76 -1.97
CA PHE A 91 -16.47 -5.51 -2.45
C PHE A 91 -17.03 -6.70 -3.23
N HIS A 92 -16.24 -7.28 -4.14
CA HIS A 92 -16.67 -8.35 -5.03
C HIS A 92 -16.82 -9.70 -4.31
N LEU A 93 -15.94 -10.03 -3.36
CA LEU A 93 -16.02 -11.29 -2.60
C LEU A 93 -17.25 -11.31 -1.69
N ASN A 94 -17.55 -10.20 -1.00
CA ASN A 94 -18.74 -10.13 -0.16
C ASN A 94 -20.03 -10.27 -0.98
N ILE A 95 -20.10 -9.62 -2.14
CA ILE A 95 -21.23 -9.76 -3.06
C ILE A 95 -21.36 -11.21 -3.56
N LEU A 96 -20.28 -11.83 -4.05
CA LEU A 96 -20.32 -13.20 -4.59
C LEU A 96 -20.68 -14.26 -3.55
N ILE A 97 -20.18 -14.13 -2.33
CA ILE A 97 -20.44 -15.07 -1.22
C ILE A 97 -21.92 -15.00 -0.80
N GLU A 98 -22.51 -13.81 -0.79
CA GLU A 98 -23.95 -13.64 -0.53
C GLU A 98 -24.80 -14.25 -1.66
N TYR A 99 -24.41 -14.07 -2.93
CA TYR A 99 -25.13 -14.66 -4.07
C TYR A 99 -25.12 -16.19 -4.11
N HIS A 100 -24.08 -16.84 -3.58
CA HIS A 100 -23.98 -18.32 -3.59
C HIS A 100 -24.60 -18.98 -2.35
N LYS A 101 -24.79 -18.25 -1.24
CA LYS A 101 -25.36 -18.81 -0.01
C LYS A 101 -26.88 -18.76 0.02
N ASP A 102 -27.47 -17.69 -0.50
CA ASP A 102 -28.92 -17.51 -0.53
C ASP A 102 -29.35 -17.24 -1.98
N TYR A 103 -30.12 -18.16 -2.60
CA TYR A 103 -30.80 -17.94 -3.89
C TYR A 103 -31.82 -16.77 -3.85
N ILE A 104 -31.93 -16.08 -2.71
CA ILE A 104 -32.68 -14.86 -2.51
C ILE A 104 -31.65 -13.80 -2.11
N PRO A 105 -31.35 -12.79 -2.95
CA PRO A 105 -30.32 -11.81 -2.66
C PRO A 105 -30.71 -10.99 -1.42
N LYS A 106 -30.13 -11.34 -0.28
CA LYS A 106 -30.13 -10.47 0.90
C LYS A 106 -29.00 -9.46 0.73
N ASN A 107 -29.33 -8.34 0.08
CA ASN A 107 -28.47 -7.18 -0.07
C ASN A 107 -28.28 -6.40 1.26
N ASN A 108 -28.07 -7.10 2.37
CA ASN A 108 -27.90 -6.50 3.68
C ASN A 108 -26.52 -6.88 4.20
N TRP A 109 -25.52 -6.07 3.84
CA TRP A 109 -24.21 -6.15 4.46
C TRP A 109 -24.38 -6.03 5.98
N PRO A 110 -23.84 -6.97 6.78
CA PRO A 110 -23.87 -6.83 8.21
C PRO A 110 -23.09 -5.57 8.61
N LEU A 111 -23.59 -4.86 9.62
CA LEU A 111 -23.04 -3.58 10.08
C LEU A 111 -21.53 -3.67 10.37
N ASN A 112 -21.07 -4.82 10.88
CA ASN A 112 -19.66 -5.09 11.15
C ASN A 112 -18.79 -5.05 9.88
N ASP A 113 -19.26 -5.61 8.76
CA ASP A 113 -18.49 -5.65 7.51
C ASP A 113 -18.42 -4.27 6.86
N ILE A 114 -19.48 -3.47 7.00
CA ILE A 114 -19.49 -2.05 6.59
C ILE A 114 -18.46 -1.26 7.40
N ILE A 115 -18.41 -1.46 8.72
CA ILE A 115 -17.43 -0.79 9.59
C ILE A 115 -16.00 -1.19 9.20
N TRP A 116 -15.73 -2.49 9.00
CA TRP A 116 -14.41 -2.95 8.56
C TRP A 116 -14.03 -2.38 7.20
N PHE A 117 -14.94 -2.38 6.23
CA PHE A 117 -14.73 -1.78 4.92
C PHE A 117 -14.34 -0.31 5.02
N LEU A 118 -15.06 0.47 5.83
CA LEU A 118 -14.77 1.89 6.05
C LEU A 118 -13.39 2.09 6.68
N ILE A 119 -13.04 1.29 7.70
CA ILE A 119 -11.73 1.34 8.35
C ILE A 119 -10.61 1.06 7.34
N PHE A 120 -10.71 -0.01 6.56
CA PHE A 120 -9.71 -0.35 5.54
C PHE A 120 -9.64 0.71 4.44
N SER A 121 -10.77 1.24 3.99
CA SER A 121 -10.82 2.32 2.99
C SER A 121 -10.10 3.58 3.48
N ILE A 122 -10.38 4.00 4.72
CA ILE A 122 -9.69 5.15 5.34
C ILE A 122 -8.20 4.87 5.46
N LEU A 123 -7.81 3.66 5.90
CA LEU A 123 -6.41 3.27 6.02
C LEU A 123 -5.69 3.36 4.66
N PHE A 124 -6.27 2.83 3.59
CA PHE A 124 -5.68 2.92 2.25
C PHE A 124 -5.56 4.36 1.76
N VAL A 125 -6.56 5.22 2.01
CA VAL A 125 -6.49 6.65 1.68
C VAL A 125 -5.36 7.32 2.44
N VAL A 126 -5.21 7.04 3.74
CA VAL A 126 -4.13 7.60 4.57
C VAL A 126 -2.76 7.14 4.07
N VAL A 127 -2.59 5.85 3.78
CA VAL A 127 -1.33 5.32 3.26
C VAL A 127 -0.97 5.96 1.91
N ASN A 128 -1.91 6.00 0.97
CA ASN A 128 -1.67 6.65 -0.33
C ASN A 128 -1.34 8.15 -0.17
N TRP A 129 -2.03 8.84 0.75
CA TRP A 129 -1.74 10.23 1.06
C TRP A 129 -0.33 10.43 1.64
N VAL A 130 0.10 9.56 2.57
CA VAL A 130 1.45 9.61 3.14
C VAL A 130 2.48 9.39 2.04
N VAL A 131 2.35 8.33 1.23
CA VAL A 131 3.29 8.03 0.13
C VAL A 131 3.34 9.20 -0.87
N TRP A 132 2.19 9.81 -1.17
CA TRP A 132 2.12 11.00 -2.01
C TRP A 132 2.88 12.19 -1.41
N LYS A 133 2.81 12.39 -0.09
CA LYS A 133 3.53 13.46 0.62
C LYS A 133 5.02 13.21 0.74
N LEU A 134 5.50 11.98 0.57
CA LEU A 134 6.92 11.63 0.50
C LEU A 134 7.59 11.95 -0.84
N LYS A 135 6.92 12.75 -1.69
CA LYS A 135 7.47 13.20 -2.97
C LYS A 135 8.86 13.83 -2.80
N PRO A 136 9.88 13.34 -3.52
CA PRO A 136 11.21 13.93 -3.50
C PRO A 136 11.18 15.38 -3.99
N SER A 137 11.83 16.26 -3.24
CA SER A 137 12.01 17.66 -3.64
C SER A 137 13.35 17.81 -4.38
N LYS A 138 13.35 18.54 -5.50
CA LYS A 138 14.58 18.80 -6.29
C LYS A 138 15.59 19.74 -5.60
N LYS A 139 15.35 20.17 -4.36
CA LYS A 139 16.22 21.16 -3.71
C LYS A 139 17.44 20.44 -3.12
N HIS A 140 18.58 20.69 -3.76
CA HIS A 140 19.97 20.35 -3.38
C HIS A 140 20.50 18.97 -3.78
N PHE A 141 20.95 18.88 -5.04
CA PHE A 141 22.39 18.66 -5.21
C PHE A 141 23.05 19.99 -4.80
N ALA A 142 23.64 20.01 -3.60
CA ALA A 142 24.68 20.98 -3.27
C ALA A 142 26.00 20.39 -3.77
#